data_AF-A0A0U1DKY3-F1
#
_entry.id   AF-A0A0U1DKY3-F1
#
_cell.length_a   1.000
_cell.length_b   1.000
_cell.length_c   1.000
_cell.angle_alpha   90.00
_cell.angle_beta   90.00
_cell.angle_gamma   90.00
#
_symmetry.space_group_name_H-M   'P 1'
#
loop_
_entity.id
_entity.type
_entity.pdbx_description
1 polymer ?
#
loop_
_entity_poly.entity_id
_entity_poly.type
_entity_poly.pdbx_seq_one_letter_code
_entity_poly.pdbx_strand_id
1 'polypeptide(L)'
;MTNGLVAYQIKRMSVGSVFAYGYIGGMGVGALPGFLLVSVCFLTAAFRPDRDPELISLLYDLGMLSYNGSLGCFTAAYLVLAIAVLYDKNGVFPAWFAYVTIWQIITEVIATQMFVFHSGPFAWNGSIAFWWAVVVFSVWLSALIVLLRQALKREETSSDAD
;
A
#
# COMPACT_ATOMS: atom_id res chain seq x y z
N MET A 1 -12.38 4.25 -2.40
CA MET A 1 -12.62 4.80 -3.76
C MET A 1 -11.42 4.58 -4.68
N THR A 2 -10.19 4.96 -4.30
CA THR A 2 -8.99 4.84 -5.15
C THR A 2 -8.65 3.41 -5.60
N ASN A 3 -8.66 2.42 -4.70
CA ASN A 3 -8.36 1.02 -5.07
C ASN A 3 -9.36 0.42 -6.07
N GLY A 4 -10.62 0.85 -6.02
CA GLY A 4 -11.65 0.45 -6.99
C GLY A 4 -11.35 0.97 -8.40
N LEU A 5 -10.83 2.20 -8.51
CA LEU A 5 -10.37 2.76 -9.78
C LEU A 5 -9.17 1.99 -10.33
N VAL A 6 -8.21 1.63 -9.48
CA VAL A 6 -7.07 0.80 -9.90
C VAL A 6 -7.55 -0.56 -10.42
N ALA A 7 -8.44 -1.23 -9.70
CA ALA A 7 -9.00 -2.51 -10.13
C ALA A 7 -9.81 -2.39 -11.43
N TYR A 8 -10.55 -1.29 -11.61
CA TYR A 8 -11.22 -0.98 -12.86
C TYR A 8 -10.22 -0.85 -14.02
N GLN A 9 -9.13 -0.11 -13.83
CA GLN A 9 -8.08 0.01 -14.85
C GLN A 9 -7.36 -1.32 -15.12
N ILE A 10 -7.13 -2.15 -14.10
CA ILE A 10 -6.60 -3.51 -14.30
C ILE A 10 -7.55 -4.36 -15.16
N LYS A 11 -8.88 -4.23 -14.98
CA LYS A 11 -9.84 -4.94 -15.84
C LYS A 11 -9.81 -4.50 -17.30
N ARG A 12 -9.28 -3.31 -17.62
CA ARG A 12 -9.09 -2.82 -18.98
C ARG A 12 -7.78 -3.27 -19.61
N MET A 13 -6.85 -3.80 -18.82
CA MET A 13 -5.62 -4.39 -19.32
C MET A 13 -5.92 -5.68 -20.08
N SER A 14 -4.97 -6.16 -20.89
CA SER A 14 -5.07 -7.46 -21.54
C SER A 14 -4.92 -8.64 -20.57
N VAL A 15 -4.72 -8.36 -19.27
CA VAL A 15 -4.62 -9.36 -18.22
C VAL A 15 -6.01 -9.66 -17.65
N GLY A 16 -6.35 -10.94 -17.50
CA GLY A 16 -7.69 -11.35 -17.07
C GLY A 16 -8.10 -10.77 -15.70
N SER A 17 -9.40 -10.84 -15.38
CA SER A 17 -9.97 -10.25 -14.16
C SER A 17 -9.40 -10.79 -12.83
N VAL A 18 -8.70 -11.93 -12.86
CA VAL A 18 -8.01 -12.51 -11.70
C VAL A 18 -7.03 -11.50 -11.08
N PHE A 19 -6.33 -10.71 -11.88
CA PHE A 19 -5.40 -9.69 -11.36
C PHE A 19 -6.13 -8.57 -10.61
N ALA A 20 -7.28 -8.13 -11.10
CA ALA A 20 -8.08 -7.10 -10.43
C ALA A 20 -8.62 -7.60 -9.08
N TYR A 21 -9.09 -8.85 -9.02
CA TYR A 21 -9.55 -9.46 -7.77
C TYR A 21 -8.41 -9.75 -6.80
N GLY A 22 -7.25 -10.21 -7.29
CA GLY A 22 -6.06 -10.40 -6.48
C GLY A 22 -5.57 -9.10 -5.84
N TYR A 23 -5.56 -8.01 -6.61
CA TYR A 23 -5.24 -6.68 -6.10
C TYR A 23 -6.20 -6.23 -5.00
N ILE A 24 -7.52 -6.25 -5.26
CA ILE A 24 -8.52 -5.84 -4.27
C ILE A 24 -8.50 -6.74 -3.03
N GLY A 25 -8.34 -8.05 -3.21
CA GLY A 25 -8.21 -9.01 -2.12
C GLY A 25 -7.03 -8.69 -1.22
N GLY A 26 -5.84 -8.48 -1.79
CA GLY A 26 -4.64 -8.10 -1.03
C GLY A 26 -4.81 -6.76 -0.29
N MET A 27 -5.35 -5.74 -0.97
CA MET A 27 -5.62 -4.44 -0.34
C MET A 27 -6.67 -4.55 0.79
N GLY A 28 -7.69 -5.39 0.61
CA GLY A 28 -8.74 -5.60 1.61
C GLY A 28 -8.23 -6.34 2.85
N VAL A 29 -7.46 -7.41 2.65
CA VAL A 29 -6.87 -8.19 3.75
C VAL A 29 -5.89 -7.35 4.56
N GLY A 30 -5.00 -6.60 3.90
CA GLY A 30 -4.04 -5.73 4.58
C GLY A 30 -4.69 -4.63 5.40
N ALA A 31 -5.89 -4.18 5.04
CA ALA A 31 -6.58 -3.12 5.77
C ALA A 31 -6.99 -3.52 7.21
N LEU A 32 -7.16 -4.82 7.48
CA LEU A 32 -7.56 -5.31 8.80
C LEU A 32 -6.46 -5.11 9.86
N PRO A 33 -5.24 -5.71 9.72
CA PRO A 33 -4.15 -5.41 10.63
C PRO A 33 -3.63 -3.98 10.47
N GLY A 34 -3.69 -3.44 9.24
CA GLY A 34 -3.13 -2.15 8.91
C GLY A 34 -3.88 -0.97 9.53
N PHE A 35 -5.20 -0.93 9.36
CA PHE A 35 -5.97 0.24 9.77
C PHE A 35 -6.90 -0.07 10.95
N LEU A 36 -7.59 -1.20 10.93
CA LEU A 36 -8.57 -1.50 11.98
C LEU A 36 -7.88 -1.76 13.32
N LEU A 37 -6.89 -2.66 13.38
CA LEU A 37 -6.22 -3.00 14.63
C LEU A 37 -5.46 -1.81 15.23
N VAL A 38 -4.68 -1.07 14.43
CA VAL A 38 -3.98 0.14 14.92
C VAL A 38 -4.97 1.18 15.45
N SER A 39 -6.11 1.38 14.77
CA SER A 39 -7.13 2.33 15.22
C SER A 39 -7.73 1.92 16.55
N VAL A 40 -8.02 0.62 16.74
CA VAL A 40 -8.55 0.11 18.01
C VAL A 40 -7.53 0.28 19.13
N CYS A 41 -6.25 0.01 18.89
CA CYS A 41 -5.18 0.21 19.86
C CYS A 41 -5.08 1.68 20.29
N PHE A 42 -5.01 2.60 19.31
CA PHE A 42 -4.85 4.02 19.57
C PHE A 42 -6.10 4.64 20.20
N LEU A 43 -7.30 4.23 19.75
CA LEU A 43 -8.56 4.66 20.34
C LEU A 43 -8.68 4.18 21.79
N THR A 44 -8.27 2.95 22.08
CA THR A 44 -8.31 2.40 23.45
C THR A 44 -7.35 3.17 24.37
N ALA A 45 -6.14 3.49 23.88
CA ALA A 45 -5.18 4.30 24.61
C ALA A 45 -5.71 5.72 24.89
N ALA A 46 -6.31 6.37 23.88
CA ALA A 46 -6.90 7.70 24.02
C ALA A 46 -8.17 7.72 24.89
N PHE A 47 -8.97 6.66 24.86
CA PHE A 47 -10.20 6.54 25.64
C PHE A 47 -9.93 6.26 27.13
N ARG A 48 -8.78 5.67 27.47
CA ARG A 48 -8.38 5.35 28.85
C ARG A 48 -7.00 5.91 29.19
N PRO A 49 -6.82 7.24 29.17
CA PRO A 49 -5.53 7.87 29.38
C PRO A 49 -4.98 7.67 30.81
N ASP A 50 -5.85 7.38 31.78
CA ASP A 50 -5.48 7.20 33.20
C ASP A 50 -4.82 5.84 33.50
N ARG A 51 -4.60 5.00 32.49
CA ARG A 51 -3.92 3.71 32.65
C ARG A 51 -2.42 3.91 32.83
N ASP A 52 -1.80 2.89 33.42
CA ASP A 52 -0.35 2.83 33.59
C ASP A 52 0.36 3.15 32.25
N PRO A 53 1.32 4.09 32.22
CA PRO A 53 2.10 4.41 31.03
C PRO A 53 2.67 3.19 30.29
N GLU A 54 3.04 2.12 31.00
CA GLU A 54 3.54 0.90 30.36
C GLU A 54 2.48 0.22 29.48
N LEU A 55 1.22 0.21 29.91
CA LEU A 55 0.10 -0.34 29.12
C LEU A 55 -0.21 0.52 27.90
N ILE A 56 -0.12 1.85 28.04
CA ILE A 56 -0.28 2.78 26.92
C ILE A 56 0.83 2.56 25.89
N SER A 57 2.07 2.40 26.33
CA SER A 57 3.22 2.10 25.45
C SER A 57 3.02 0.78 24.70
N LEU A 58 2.58 -0.28 25.40
CA LEU A 58 2.30 -1.57 24.77
C LEU A 58 1.23 -1.47 23.69
N LEU A 59 0.15 -0.71 23.93
CA LEU A 59 -0.89 -0.47 22.92
C LEU A 59 -0.34 0.28 21.71
N TYR A 60 0.55 1.24 21.95
CA TYR A 60 1.18 2.00 20.88
C TYR A 60 2.10 1.12 20.03
N ASP A 61 2.96 0.33 20.66
CA ASP A 61 3.84 -0.63 19.97
C ASP A 61 3.04 -1.66 19.20
N LEU A 62 2.01 -2.27 19.81
CA LEU A 62 1.15 -3.24 19.15
C LEU A 62 0.45 -2.65 17.93
N GLY A 63 -0.09 -1.43 18.07
CA GLY A 63 -0.74 -0.73 16.98
C GLY A 63 0.21 -0.47 15.82
N MET A 64 1.40 0.10 16.12
CA MET A 64 2.39 0.45 15.10
C MET A 64 3.02 -0.77 14.45
N LEU A 65 3.33 -1.83 15.20
CA LEU A 65 3.85 -3.08 14.66
C LEU A 65 2.80 -3.77 13.79
N SER A 66 1.52 -3.74 14.16
CA SER A 66 0.43 -4.25 13.33
C SER A 66 0.28 -3.45 12.03
N TYR A 67 0.28 -2.11 12.12
CA TYR A 67 0.23 -1.23 10.95
C TYR A 67 1.35 -1.56 9.97
N ASN A 68 2.58 -1.59 10.47
CA ASN A 68 3.73 -1.86 9.62
C ASN A 68 3.78 -3.32 9.12
N GLY A 69 3.35 -4.29 9.94
CA GLY A 69 3.25 -5.69 9.52
C GLY A 69 2.25 -5.89 8.38
N SER A 70 1.19 -5.09 8.33
CA SER A 70 0.22 -5.12 7.24
C SER A 70 0.79 -4.75 5.87
N LEU A 71 1.93 -4.04 5.84
CA LEU A 71 2.63 -3.72 4.59
C LEU A 71 2.96 -5.00 3.80
N GLY A 72 3.25 -6.12 4.47
CA GLY A 72 3.46 -7.41 3.82
C GLY A 72 2.24 -7.90 3.02
N CYS A 73 1.02 -7.59 3.48
CA CYS A 73 -0.20 -7.90 2.74
C CYS A 73 -0.35 -7.00 1.50
N PHE A 74 0.03 -5.73 1.61
CA PHE A 74 0.03 -4.80 0.48
C PHE A 74 1.10 -5.16 -0.56
N THR A 75 2.23 -5.70 -0.15
CA THR A 75 3.26 -6.23 -1.05
C THR A 75 2.68 -7.24 -2.04
N ALA A 76 1.79 -8.13 -1.60
CA ALA A 76 1.12 -9.07 -2.50
C ALA A 76 0.23 -8.37 -3.53
N ALA A 77 -0.53 -7.34 -3.11
CA ALA A 77 -1.33 -6.54 -4.03
C ALA A 77 -0.45 -5.78 -5.04
N TYR A 78 0.65 -5.18 -4.59
CA TYR A 78 1.60 -4.48 -5.45
C TYR A 78 2.28 -5.43 -6.44
N LEU A 79 2.59 -6.67 -6.02
CA LEU A 79 3.15 -7.67 -6.91
C LEU A 79 2.17 -8.02 -8.03
N VAL A 80 0.90 -8.24 -7.68
CA VAL A 80 -0.17 -8.49 -8.67
C VAL A 80 -0.29 -7.31 -9.64
N LEU A 81 -0.27 -6.07 -9.14
CA LEU A 81 -0.33 -4.87 -9.97
C LEU A 81 0.90 -4.74 -10.89
N ALA A 82 2.10 -4.95 -10.37
CA ALA A 82 3.33 -4.85 -11.16
C ALA A 82 3.35 -5.88 -12.30
N ILE A 83 2.97 -7.13 -12.02
CA ILE A 83 2.87 -8.18 -13.04
C ILE A 83 1.78 -7.82 -14.06
N ALA A 84 0.62 -7.35 -13.61
CA ALA A 84 -0.46 -6.92 -14.50
C ALA A 84 0.01 -5.85 -15.49
N VAL A 85 0.74 -4.83 -15.03
CA VAL A 85 1.27 -3.75 -15.87
C VAL A 85 2.35 -4.25 -16.84
N LEU A 86 3.22 -5.17 -16.43
CA LEU A 86 4.26 -5.71 -17.32
C LEU A 86 3.72 -6.65 -18.41
N TYR A 87 2.63 -7.37 -18.13
CA TYR A 87 1.97 -8.26 -19.09
C TYR A 87 0.91 -7.57 -19.95
N ASP A 88 0.56 -6.33 -19.62
CA ASP A 88 -0.46 -5.60 -20.34
C ASP A 88 0.00 -5.21 -21.75
N LYS A 89 -0.73 -5.68 -22.76
CA LYS A 89 -0.56 -5.32 -24.17
C LYS A 89 -1.37 -4.08 -24.56
N ASN A 90 -2.37 -3.70 -23.76
CA ASN A 90 -3.22 -2.55 -24.03
C ASN A 90 -2.54 -1.23 -23.62
N GLY A 91 -1.48 -1.29 -22.81
CA GLY A 91 -0.70 -0.12 -22.40
C GLY A 91 -1.48 0.85 -21.51
N VAL A 92 -2.38 0.34 -20.65
CA VAL A 92 -3.20 1.15 -19.74
C VAL A 92 -2.31 1.95 -18.78
N PHE A 93 -1.31 1.31 -18.21
CA PHE A 93 -0.25 1.95 -17.45
C PHE A 93 1.10 1.79 -18.13
N PRO A 94 2.01 2.77 -18.01
CA PRO A 94 3.34 2.66 -18.59
C PRO A 94 4.23 1.68 -17.82
N ALA A 95 5.11 0.98 -18.53
CA ALA A 95 6.00 -0.05 -17.94
C ALA A 95 6.90 0.50 -16.81
N TRP A 96 7.29 1.79 -16.86
CA TRP A 96 8.09 2.39 -15.78
C TRP A 96 7.40 2.36 -14.43
N PHE A 97 6.06 2.44 -14.41
CA PHE A 97 5.27 2.40 -13.18
C PHE A 97 5.36 1.02 -12.50
N ALA A 98 5.51 -0.05 -13.28
CA ALA A 98 5.75 -1.38 -12.72
C ALA A 98 7.08 -1.41 -11.95
N TYR A 99 8.14 -0.78 -12.47
CA TYR A 99 9.42 -0.71 -11.75
C TYR A 99 9.34 0.09 -10.46
N VAL A 100 8.59 1.21 -10.44
CA VAL A 100 8.35 1.98 -9.20
C VAL A 100 7.56 1.14 -8.20
N THR A 101 6.58 0.36 -8.67
CA THR A 101 5.81 -0.58 -7.84
C THR A 101 6.68 -1.72 -7.29
N ILE A 102 7.65 -2.22 -8.07
CA ILE A 102 8.62 -3.22 -7.60
C ILE A 102 9.55 -2.62 -6.54
N TRP A 103 9.98 -1.38 -6.70
CA TRP A 103 10.77 -0.70 -5.66
C TRP A 103 9.99 -0.51 -4.37
N GLN A 104 8.69 -0.20 -4.45
CA GLN A 104 7.80 -0.16 -3.28
C GLN A 104 7.83 -1.50 -2.52
N ILE A 105 7.67 -2.63 -3.24
CA ILE A 105 7.74 -3.98 -2.67
C ILE A 105 9.08 -4.22 -1.96
N ILE A 106 10.20 -3.88 -2.61
CA ILE A 106 11.53 -4.05 -2.03
C ILE A 106 11.66 -3.26 -0.72
N THR A 107 11.19 -2.02 -0.69
CA THR A 107 11.26 -1.20 0.52
C THR A 107 10.40 -1.74 1.66
N GLU A 108 9.25 -2.35 1.35
CA GLU A 108 8.41 -2.99 2.37
C GLU A 108 9.07 -4.22 2.96
N VAL A 109 9.73 -5.03 2.12
CA VAL A 109 10.54 -6.17 2.59
C VAL A 109 11.66 -5.70 3.51
N ILE A 110 12.36 -4.61 3.17
CA ILE A 110 13.38 -4.02 4.04
C ILE A 110 12.76 -3.49 5.35
N ALA A 111 11.59 -2.88 5.29
CA ALA A 111 10.91 -2.39 6.48
C ALA A 111 10.55 -3.53 7.45
N THR A 112 10.22 -4.74 6.97
CA THR A 112 9.90 -5.89 7.85
C THR A 112 10.97 -6.23 8.89
N GLN A 113 12.21 -5.76 8.72
CA GLN A 113 13.28 -5.95 9.71
C GLN A 113 12.96 -5.33 11.08
N MET A 114 11.95 -4.46 11.18
CA MET A 114 11.49 -3.89 12.45
C MET A 114 11.01 -4.89 13.49
N PHE A 115 10.66 -6.12 13.09
CA PHE A 115 10.32 -7.19 14.04
C PHE A 115 11.55 -7.87 14.65
N VAL A 116 12.74 -7.60 14.10
CA VAL A 116 14.01 -8.18 14.56
C VAL A 116 14.80 -7.15 15.38
N PHE A 117 14.74 -5.87 14.99
CA PHE A 117 15.48 -4.80 15.64
C PHE A 117 14.61 -4.00 16.60
N HIS A 118 14.96 -4.03 17.89
CA HIS A 118 14.27 -3.27 18.94
C HIS A 118 14.66 -1.77 18.98
N SER A 119 15.79 -1.40 18.39
CA SER A 119 16.26 -0.01 18.33
C SER A 119 17.14 0.23 17.10
N GLY A 120 17.32 1.50 16.73
CA GLY A 120 18.13 1.91 15.59
C GLY A 120 17.33 2.14 14.29
N PRO A 121 18.02 2.31 13.15
CA PRO A 121 17.38 2.73 11.89
C PRO A 121 16.32 1.76 11.35
N PHE A 122 16.44 0.48 11.68
CA PHE A 122 15.52 -0.59 11.29
C PHE A 122 14.41 -0.87 12.30
N ALA A 123 14.43 -0.26 13.48
CA ALA A 123 13.31 -0.36 14.42
C ALA A 123 12.06 0.27 13.83
N TRP A 124 10.87 -0.07 14.34
CA TRP A 124 9.61 0.36 13.75
C TRP A 124 9.44 1.90 13.74
N ASN A 125 10.11 2.60 14.68
CA ASN A 125 10.18 4.06 14.77
C ASN A 125 11.47 4.65 14.14
N GLY A 126 12.27 3.82 13.46
CA GLY A 126 13.54 4.17 12.85
C GLY A 126 13.41 4.92 11.52
N SER A 127 14.47 5.62 11.14
CA SER A 127 14.54 6.42 9.91
C SER A 127 14.39 5.59 8.62
N ILE A 128 14.84 4.34 8.61
CA ILE A 128 14.78 3.49 7.41
C ILE A 128 13.46 2.72 7.36
N ALA A 129 13.04 2.10 8.46
CA ALA A 129 11.82 1.31 8.46
C ALA A 129 10.56 2.17 8.25
N PHE A 130 10.54 3.39 8.81
CA PHE A 130 9.37 4.27 8.73
C PHE A 130 9.54 5.37 7.67
N TRP A 131 10.52 6.25 7.83
CA TRP A 131 10.59 7.48 7.01
C TRP A 131 10.97 7.21 5.55
N TRP A 132 11.90 6.28 5.29
CA TRP A 132 12.21 5.89 3.91
C TRP A 132 11.01 5.26 3.21
N ALA A 133 10.30 4.35 3.90
CA ALA A 133 9.08 3.75 3.39
C ALA A 133 8.01 4.80 3.05
N VAL A 134 7.84 5.84 3.89
CA VAL A 134 6.93 6.96 3.65
C VAL A 134 7.30 7.73 2.38
N VAL A 135 8.58 8.00 2.14
CA VAL A 135 9.03 8.72 0.94
C VAL A 135 8.73 7.91 -0.32
N VAL A 136 9.09 6.62 -0.35
CA VAL A 136 8.85 5.76 -1.52
C VAL A 136 7.35 5.58 -1.77
N PHE A 137 6.57 5.36 -0.71
CA PHE A 137 5.12 5.30 -0.81
C PHE A 137 4.51 6.60 -1.35
N SER A 138 5.00 7.76 -0.91
CA SER A 138 4.51 9.06 -1.37
C SER A 138 4.78 9.28 -2.86
N VAL A 139 5.97 8.88 -3.33
CA VAL A 139 6.34 8.91 -4.76
C VAL A 139 5.44 7.97 -5.56
N TRP A 140 5.29 6.73 -5.10
CA TRP A 140 4.43 5.74 -5.75
C TRP A 140 2.97 6.19 -5.83
N LEU A 141 2.42 6.70 -4.73
CA LEU A 141 1.05 7.19 -4.65
C LEU A 141 0.82 8.39 -5.57
N SER A 142 1.78 9.32 -5.61
CA SER A 142 1.72 10.49 -6.50
C SER A 142 1.73 10.05 -7.98
N ALA A 143 2.61 9.12 -8.33
CA ALA A 143 2.67 8.52 -9.66
C ALA A 143 1.35 7.84 -10.04
N LEU A 144 0.79 7.03 -9.14
CA LEU A 144 -0.49 6.36 -9.34
C LEU A 144 -1.63 7.35 -9.60
N ILE A 145 -1.73 8.41 -8.78
CA ILE A 145 -2.78 9.43 -8.94
C ILE A 145 -2.67 10.13 -10.30
N VAL A 146 -1.47 10.50 -10.72
CA VAL A 146 -1.22 11.13 -12.02
C VAL A 146 -1.62 10.20 -13.16
N LEU A 147 -1.24 8.93 -13.08
CA LEU A 147 -1.55 7.93 -14.12
C LEU A 147 -3.05 7.63 -14.20
N LEU A 148 -3.74 7.51 -13.07
CA LEU A 148 -5.19 7.35 -13.04
C LEU A 148 -5.90 8.54 -13.70
N ARG A 149 -5.46 9.77 -13.41
CA ARG A 149 -6.01 10.97 -14.07
C ARG A 149 -5.75 10.99 -15.57
N GLN A 150 -4.57 10.56 -16.01
CA GLN A 150 -4.26 10.46 -17.44
C GLN A 150 -5.09 9.38 -18.14
N ALA A 151 -5.29 8.23 -17.50
CA ALA A 151 -6.12 7.15 -18.02
C ALA A 151 -7.58 7.61 -18.21
N LEU A 152 -8.14 8.29 -17.21
CA LEU A 152 -9.50 8.85 -17.29
C LEU A 152 -9.64 9.90 -18.41
N LYS A 153 -8.68 10.83 -18.54
CA LYS A 153 -8.71 11.82 -19.63
C LYS A 153 -8.64 11.19 -21.02
N ARG A 154 -7.93 10.06 -21.18
CA ARG A 154 -7.89 9.33 -22.46
C ARG A 154 -9.24 8.68 -22.78
N GLU A 155 -10.00 8.28 -21.77
CA GLU A 155 -11.35 7.72 -21.94
C GLU A 155 -12.35 8.81 -22.39
N GLU A 156 -12.33 9.98 -21.75
CA GLU A 156 -13.18 11.12 -22.13
C GLU A 156 -13.00 11.50 -23.61
N THR A 157 -11.74 11.69 -24.04
CA THR A 157 -11.44 12.04 -25.43
C THR A 157 -11.86 10.96 -26.43
N SER A 158 -11.81 9.67 -26.06
CA SER A 158 -12.30 8.61 -26.95
C SER A 158 -13.82 8.56 -27.04
N SER A 159 -14.54 8.93 -25.96
CA SER A 159 -16.01 8.94 -25.94
C SER A 159 -16.60 10.14 -26.68
N ASP A 160 -15.90 11.27 -26.76
CA ASP A 160 -16.33 12.46 -27.51
C ASP A 160 -16.05 12.35 -29.03
N ALA A 161 -15.25 11.37 -29.43
CA ALA A 161 -14.89 11.12 -30.84
C ALA A 161 -15.80 10.10 -31.55
N ASP A 162 -16.66 9.41 -30.80
CA ASP A 162 -17.69 8.47 -31.28
C ASP A 162 -19.08 9.14 -31.35
#